data_AF-A0A2N3DHT0-F1
#
_entry.id   AF-A0A2N3DHT0-F1
#
_cell.length_a   1.000
_cell.length_b   1.000
_cell.length_c   1.000
_cell.angle_alpha   90.00
_cell.angle_beta   90.00
_cell.angle_gamma   90.00
#
_symmetry.space_group_name_H-M   'P 1'
#
loop_
_entity.id
_entity.type
_entity.pdbx_description
1 polymer ?
#
loop_
_entity_poly.entity_id
_entity_poly.type
_entity_poly.pdbx_seq_one_letter_code
_entity_poly.pdbx_strand_id
1 'polypeptide(L)'
;MHALANISVLFGLIAVLSGCAADKTRYPSLALRPFETGALPVTPAPEALPAIRPATSPAALAALRDKAATAHAGFLQREADITRIARSAAGQSVESNARATALVAMADLTSQRGATSAVLADLDLLAAEGATTLNPDPALVAIQTEVAALIARQDAGIAQLWDIIGS
;
A
#
# COMPACT_ATOMS: atom_id res chain seq x y z
N MET A 1 -18.08 84.02 31.99
CA MET A 1 -19.32 83.51 31.35
C MET A 1 -19.08 82.42 30.29
N HIS A 2 -17.86 82.24 29.76
CA HIS A 2 -17.54 81.16 28.79
C HIS A 2 -17.57 79.73 29.36
N ALA A 3 -17.30 79.54 30.66
CA ALA A 3 -17.29 78.21 31.28
C ALA A 3 -18.69 77.54 31.33
N LEU A 4 -19.76 78.32 31.52
CA LEU A 4 -21.14 77.82 31.55
C LEU A 4 -21.66 77.44 30.15
N ALA A 5 -21.21 78.16 29.11
CA ALA A 5 -21.51 77.83 27.71
C ALA A 5 -20.86 76.50 27.30
N ASN A 6 -19.61 76.25 27.70
CA ASN A 6 -18.92 74.99 27.43
C ASN A 6 -19.56 73.78 28.13
N ILE A 7 -20.12 73.95 29.34
CA ILE A 7 -20.80 72.88 30.07
C ILE A 7 -22.11 72.47 29.38
N SER A 8 -22.86 73.44 28.83
CA SER A 8 -24.12 73.15 28.12
C SER A 8 -23.87 72.42 26.78
N VAL A 9 -22.80 72.79 26.06
CA VAL A 9 -22.40 72.10 24.83
C VAL A 9 -21.90 70.68 25.13
N LEU A 10 -21.14 70.48 26.21
CA LEU A 10 -20.66 69.16 26.63
C LEU A 10 -21.82 68.23 27.05
N PHE A 11 -22.80 68.75 27.80
CA PHE A 11 -23.96 67.96 28.23
C PHE A 11 -24.87 67.59 27.04
N GLY A 12 -25.06 68.50 26.09
CA GLY A 12 -25.73 68.20 24.83
C GLY A 12 -25.01 67.13 24.00
N LEU A 13 -23.68 67.17 23.93
CA LEU A 13 -22.88 66.17 23.22
C LEU A 13 -23.02 64.77 23.84
N ILE A 14 -23.00 64.66 25.18
CA ILE A 14 -23.16 63.39 25.90
C ILE A 14 -24.57 62.79 25.68
N ALA A 15 -25.60 63.63 25.60
CA ALA A 15 -26.97 63.19 25.38
C ALA A 15 -27.22 62.67 23.94
N VAL A 16 -26.47 63.15 22.95
CA VAL A 16 -26.58 62.67 21.56
C VAL A 16 -25.79 61.38 21.34
N LEU A 17 -24.69 61.15 22.06
CA LEU A 17 -23.89 59.92 21.94
C LEU A 17 -24.56 58.67 22.56
N SER A 18 -25.47 58.83 23.53
CA SER A 18 -26.15 57.70 24.19
C SER A 18 -27.31 57.10 23.36
N GLY A 19 -27.72 57.77 22.27
CA GLY A 19 -28.77 57.27 21.37
C GLY A 19 -28.36 56.09 20.48
N CYS A 20 -27.07 55.92 20.18
CA CYS A 20 -26.59 54.85 19.28
C CYS A 20 -26.57 53.44 19.90
N ALA A 21 -26.68 53.31 21.23
CA ALA A 21 -26.68 52.02 21.92
C ALA A 21 -27.96 51.75 22.73
N ALA A 22 -28.95 52.64 22.65
CA ALA A 22 -30.14 52.59 23.50
C ALA A 22 -31.12 51.45 23.11
N ASP A 23 -31.09 51.00 21.86
CA ASP A 23 -32.08 50.04 21.37
C ASP A 23 -31.64 48.58 21.59
N LYS A 24 -31.98 48.05 22.76
CA LYS A 24 -31.78 46.64 23.13
C LYS A 24 -32.64 45.67 22.32
N THR A 25 -33.62 46.16 21.55
CA THR A 25 -34.50 45.30 20.71
C THR A 25 -33.94 45.06 19.31
N ARG A 26 -32.92 45.83 18.91
CA ARG A 26 -32.27 45.73 17.60
C ARG A 26 -31.22 44.63 17.50
N TYR A 27 -30.69 44.18 18.64
CA TYR A 27 -29.69 43.12 18.71
C TYR A 27 -30.33 41.83 19.20
N PRO A 28 -29.96 40.67 18.63
CA PRO A 28 -30.40 39.40 19.16
C PRO A 28 -29.88 39.22 20.60
N SER A 29 -30.70 38.61 21.45
CA SER A 29 -30.34 38.32 22.84
C SER A 29 -29.04 37.51 22.91
N LEU A 30 -28.14 37.91 23.80
CA LEU A 30 -26.96 37.12 24.21
C LEU A 30 -27.28 36.14 25.34
N ALA A 31 -28.56 35.96 25.68
CA ALA A 31 -28.94 34.88 26.59
C ALA A 31 -28.48 33.55 25.98
N LEU A 32 -27.80 32.73 26.79
CA LEU A 32 -27.41 31.39 26.36
C LEU A 32 -28.64 30.65 25.86
N ARG A 33 -28.49 30.00 24.72
CA ARG A 33 -29.57 29.17 24.18
C ARG A 33 -29.71 27.92 25.07
N PRO A 34 -30.92 27.36 25.23
CA PRO A 34 -31.13 26.20 26.10
C PRO A 34 -30.20 25.01 25.84
N PHE A 35 -29.75 24.81 24.58
CA PHE A 35 -28.82 23.76 24.20
C PHE A 35 -27.34 24.07 24.52
N GLU A 36 -27.00 25.31 24.84
CA GLU A 36 -25.63 25.73 25.21
C GLU A 36 -25.36 25.51 26.71
N THR A 37 -26.41 25.37 27.52
CA THR A 37 -26.33 25.07 28.96
C THR A 37 -26.68 23.61 29.30
N GLY A 38 -27.19 22.85 28.32
CA GLY A 38 -27.51 21.44 28.51
C GLY A 38 -26.24 20.62 28.66
N ALA A 39 -26.27 19.59 29.51
CA ALA A 39 -25.25 18.56 29.48
C ALA A 39 -25.21 17.98 28.06
N LEU A 40 -24.02 17.91 27.45
CA LEU A 40 -23.86 17.22 26.18
C LEU A 40 -24.43 15.80 26.34
N PRO A 41 -25.24 15.31 25.38
CA PRO A 41 -25.69 13.94 25.45
C PRO A 41 -24.45 13.05 25.58
N VAL A 42 -24.42 12.24 26.64
CA VAL A 42 -23.38 11.23 26.82
C VAL A 42 -23.54 10.28 25.65
N THR A 43 -22.70 10.47 24.63
CA THR A 43 -22.65 9.56 23.51
C THR A 43 -22.10 8.26 24.08
N PRO A 44 -22.84 7.14 24.01
CA PRO A 44 -22.31 5.88 24.47
C PRO A 44 -20.99 5.63 23.73
N ALA A 45 -20.00 5.09 24.45
CA ALA A 45 -18.75 4.71 23.82
C ALA A 45 -19.08 3.84 22.59
N PRO A 46 -18.49 4.13 21.42
CA PRO A 46 -18.71 3.31 20.24
C PRO A 46 -18.47 1.85 20.61
N GLU A 47 -19.39 0.96 20.20
CA GLU A 47 -19.13 -0.48 20.32
C GLU A 47 -17.78 -0.79 19.68
N ALA A 48 -16.99 -1.65 20.33
CA ALA A 48 -15.72 -2.08 19.78
C ALA A 48 -15.99 -2.69 18.40
N LEU A 49 -15.47 -2.04 17.36
CA LEU A 49 -15.53 -2.59 16.01
C LEU A 49 -14.92 -3.99 16.04
N PRO A 50 -15.52 -4.98 15.35
CA PRO A 50 -14.93 -6.31 15.27
C PRO A 50 -13.51 -6.18 14.72
N ALA A 51 -12.58 -6.94 15.30
CA ALA A 51 -11.19 -6.96 14.83
C ALA A 51 -11.20 -7.25 13.32
N ILE A 52 -10.55 -6.39 12.55
CA ILE A 52 -10.36 -6.58 11.12
C ILE A 52 -9.52 -7.85 10.97
N ARG A 53 -10.14 -8.94 10.48
CA ARG A 53 -9.44 -10.19 10.19
C ARG A 53 -8.92 -10.13 8.77
N PRO A 54 -7.69 -10.61 8.49
CA PRO A 54 -7.21 -10.77 7.12
C PRO A 54 -8.23 -11.52 6.27
N ALA A 55 -8.48 -11.02 5.06
CA ALA A 55 -9.41 -11.64 4.12
C ALA A 55 -8.93 -13.03 3.69
N THR A 56 -7.61 -13.19 3.56
CA THR A 56 -6.98 -14.44 3.17
C THR A 56 -6.76 -15.33 4.39
N SER A 57 -7.19 -16.59 4.30
CA SER A 57 -6.95 -17.55 5.37
C SER A 57 -5.45 -17.89 5.50
N PRO A 58 -4.93 -18.13 6.73
CA PRO A 58 -3.55 -18.58 6.92
C PRO A 58 -3.20 -19.86 6.15
N ALA A 59 -4.16 -20.77 5.99
CA ALA A 59 -3.97 -22.01 5.23
C ALA A 59 -3.78 -21.73 3.72
N ALA A 60 -4.51 -20.77 3.15
CA ALA A 60 -4.34 -20.38 1.75
C ALA A 60 -2.97 -19.71 1.52
N LEU A 61 -2.52 -18.86 2.45
CA LEU A 61 -1.18 -18.27 2.39
C LEU A 61 -0.08 -19.33 2.49
N ALA A 62 -0.23 -20.31 3.38
CA ALA A 62 0.71 -21.43 3.49
C ALA A 62 0.78 -22.23 2.18
N ALA A 63 -0.36 -22.55 1.57
CA ALA A 63 -0.42 -23.26 0.30
C ALA A 63 0.28 -22.51 -0.84
N LEU A 64 0.13 -21.18 -0.91
CA LEU A 64 0.85 -20.35 -1.90
C LEU A 64 2.36 -20.35 -1.65
N ARG A 65 2.79 -20.26 -0.38
CA ARG A 65 4.21 -20.36 -0.02
C ARG A 65 4.79 -21.71 -0.43
N ASP A 66 4.10 -22.81 -0.16
CA ASP A 66 4.52 -24.17 -0.53
C ASP A 66 4.57 -24.35 -2.06
N LYS A 67 3.61 -23.77 -2.79
CA LYS A 67 3.59 -23.75 -4.26
C LYS A 67 4.82 -23.01 -4.81
N ALA A 68 5.17 -21.86 -4.24
CA ALA A 68 6.38 -21.11 -4.63
C ALA A 68 7.66 -21.91 -4.34
N ALA A 69 7.76 -22.54 -3.16
CA ALA A 69 8.90 -23.37 -2.79
C ALA A 69 9.06 -24.57 -3.73
N THR A 70 7.96 -25.23 -4.08
CA THR A 70 7.93 -26.36 -5.02
C THR A 70 8.38 -25.92 -6.42
N ALA A 71 7.84 -24.80 -6.93
CA ALA A 71 8.25 -24.25 -8.22
C ALA A 71 9.74 -23.88 -8.25
N HIS A 72 10.24 -23.29 -7.15
CA HIS A 72 11.66 -22.97 -7.03
C HIS A 72 12.54 -24.22 -6.99
N ALA A 73 12.14 -25.27 -6.28
CA ALA A 73 12.86 -26.55 -6.28
C ALA A 73 12.92 -27.16 -7.69
N GLY A 74 11.82 -27.10 -8.45
CA GLY A 74 11.79 -27.54 -9.85
C GLY A 74 12.76 -26.75 -10.74
N PHE A 75 12.85 -25.43 -10.55
CA PHE A 75 13.85 -24.61 -11.23
C PHE A 75 15.28 -25.05 -10.90
N LEU A 76 15.63 -25.23 -9.61
CA LEU A 76 16.98 -25.60 -9.18
C LEU A 76 17.41 -26.97 -9.75
N GLN A 77 16.48 -27.91 -9.83
CA GLN A 77 16.73 -29.21 -10.46
C GLN A 77 17.11 -29.05 -11.94
N ARG A 78 16.37 -28.22 -12.69
CA ARG A 78 16.66 -27.96 -14.11
C ARG A 78 17.95 -27.17 -14.31
N GLU A 79 18.22 -26.17 -13.48
CA GLU A 79 19.44 -25.37 -13.54
C GLU A 79 20.71 -26.23 -13.45
N ALA A 80 20.71 -27.22 -12.54
CA ALA A 80 21.83 -28.15 -12.38
C ALA A 80 22.11 -28.97 -13.66
N ASP A 81 21.06 -29.44 -14.32
CA ASP A 81 21.18 -30.20 -15.58
C ASP A 81 21.69 -29.31 -16.73
N ILE A 82 21.19 -28.08 -16.81
CA ILE A 82 21.50 -27.13 -17.89
C ILE A 82 22.93 -26.62 -17.82
N THR A 83 23.51 -26.53 -16.62
CA THR A 83 24.90 -26.10 -16.44
C THR A 83 25.89 -26.89 -17.32
N ARG A 84 25.68 -28.20 -17.48
CA ARG A 84 26.52 -29.03 -18.36
C ARG A 84 26.28 -28.73 -19.84
N ILE A 85 25.02 -28.55 -20.21
CA ILE A 85 24.59 -28.24 -21.59
C ILE A 85 25.17 -26.88 -22.00
N ALA A 86 25.04 -25.86 -21.15
CA ALA A 86 25.59 -24.53 -21.36
C ALA A 86 27.11 -24.58 -21.63
N ARG A 87 27.88 -25.32 -20.83
CA ARG A 87 29.33 -25.50 -21.05
C ARG A 87 29.65 -26.19 -22.37
N SER A 88 28.83 -27.15 -22.82
CA SER A 88 29.04 -27.81 -24.12
C SER A 88 28.73 -26.90 -25.32
N ALA A 89 27.87 -25.90 -25.12
CA ALA A 89 27.54 -24.90 -26.13
C ALA A 89 28.53 -23.72 -26.17
N ALA A 90 29.32 -23.53 -25.11
CA ALA A 90 30.27 -22.42 -24.99
C ALA A 90 31.25 -22.39 -26.18
N GLY A 91 31.36 -21.23 -26.84
CA GLY A 91 32.25 -21.01 -27.98
C GLY A 91 31.85 -21.75 -29.27
N GLN A 92 30.72 -22.46 -29.28
CA GLN A 92 30.22 -23.12 -30.49
C GLN A 92 29.54 -22.11 -31.42
N SER A 93 29.53 -22.42 -32.72
CA SER A 93 28.84 -21.59 -33.72
C SER A 93 27.33 -21.55 -33.48
N VAL A 94 26.68 -20.48 -33.96
CA VAL A 94 25.22 -20.30 -33.89
C VAL A 94 24.44 -21.43 -34.57
N GLU A 95 25.01 -22.03 -35.62
CA GLU A 95 24.44 -23.18 -36.34
C GLU A 95 24.70 -24.53 -35.67
N SER A 96 25.40 -24.56 -34.54
CA SER A 96 25.76 -25.84 -33.88
C SER A 96 24.57 -26.47 -33.15
N ASN A 97 24.46 -27.79 -33.25
CA ASN A 97 23.46 -28.56 -32.51
C ASN A 97 23.59 -28.39 -30.99
N ALA A 98 24.82 -28.21 -30.49
CA ALA A 98 25.06 -27.96 -29.07
C ALA A 98 24.43 -26.64 -28.61
N ARG A 99 24.59 -25.56 -29.39
CA ARG A 99 23.98 -24.25 -29.10
C ARG A 99 22.46 -24.30 -29.23
N ALA A 100 21.92 -24.95 -30.26
CA ALA A 100 20.48 -25.16 -30.38
C ALA A 100 19.89 -25.91 -29.17
N THR A 101 20.56 -26.97 -28.71
CA THR A 101 20.15 -27.74 -27.52
C THR A 101 20.16 -26.88 -26.25
N ALA A 102 21.19 -26.04 -26.07
CA ALA A 102 21.27 -25.12 -24.94
C ALA A 102 20.12 -24.11 -24.95
N LEU A 103 19.77 -23.54 -26.10
CA LEU A 103 18.67 -22.57 -26.21
C LEU A 103 17.30 -23.19 -25.86
N VAL A 104 17.04 -24.41 -26.31
CA VAL A 104 15.82 -25.15 -25.95
C VAL A 104 15.79 -25.41 -24.44
N ALA A 105 16.92 -25.80 -23.85
CA ALA A 105 17.00 -26.05 -22.41
C ALA A 105 16.81 -24.75 -21.59
N MET A 106 17.36 -23.62 -22.06
CA MET A 106 17.13 -22.30 -21.46
C MET A 106 15.65 -21.87 -21.52
N ALA A 107 14.93 -22.23 -22.60
CA ALA A 107 13.50 -21.97 -22.70
C ALA A 107 12.69 -22.81 -21.68
N ASP A 108 13.06 -24.07 -21.44
CA ASP A 108 12.46 -24.89 -20.37
C ASP A 108 12.73 -24.28 -18.98
N LEU A 109 13.97 -23.85 -18.71
CA LEU A 109 14.33 -23.20 -17.45
C LEU A 109 13.53 -21.90 -17.21
N THR A 110 13.38 -21.10 -18.27
CA THR A 110 12.58 -19.87 -18.22
C THR A 110 11.10 -20.18 -17.93
N SER A 111 10.59 -21.29 -18.46
CA SER A 111 9.24 -21.77 -18.15
C SER A 111 9.09 -22.15 -16.68
N GLN A 112 10.10 -22.79 -16.07
CA GLN A 112 10.11 -23.07 -14.62
C GLN A 112 10.12 -21.78 -13.78
N ARG A 113 10.92 -20.79 -14.17
CA ARG A 113 10.92 -19.46 -13.54
C ARG A 113 9.57 -18.75 -13.68
N GLY A 114 8.88 -18.96 -14.80
CA GLY A 114 7.50 -18.54 -15.02
C GLY A 114 6.52 -19.12 -14.00
N ALA A 115 6.69 -20.39 -13.60
CA ALA A 115 5.84 -21.01 -12.58
C ALA A 115 5.95 -20.33 -11.21
N THR A 116 7.15 -19.93 -10.78
CA THR A 116 7.34 -19.13 -9.55
C THR A 116 6.72 -17.73 -9.71
N SER A 117 6.86 -17.12 -10.89
CA SER A 117 6.26 -15.80 -11.19
C SER A 117 4.73 -15.82 -11.14
N ALA A 118 4.11 -16.91 -11.58
CA ALA A 118 2.66 -17.07 -11.48
C ALA A 118 2.18 -17.09 -10.02
N VAL A 119 2.96 -17.65 -9.09
CA VAL A 119 2.62 -17.61 -7.66
C VAL A 119 2.69 -16.18 -7.10
N LEU A 120 3.68 -15.38 -7.53
CA LEU A 120 3.74 -13.97 -7.14
C LEU A 120 2.52 -13.20 -7.66
N ALA A 121 2.10 -13.46 -8.90
CA ALA A 121 0.90 -12.85 -9.46
C ALA A 121 -0.38 -13.26 -8.68
N ASP A 122 -0.50 -14.52 -8.26
CA ASP A 122 -1.60 -14.98 -7.40
C ASP A 122 -1.62 -14.20 -6.06
N LEU A 123 -0.45 -13.93 -5.46
CA LEU A 123 -0.32 -13.15 -4.23
C LEU A 123 -0.65 -11.67 -4.44
N ASP A 124 -0.23 -11.09 -5.56
CA ASP A 124 -0.52 -9.70 -5.91
C ASP A 124 -2.02 -9.46 -6.13
N LEU A 125 -2.72 -10.44 -6.69
CA LEU A 125 -4.18 -10.41 -6.82
C LEU A 125 -4.85 -10.35 -5.44
N LEU A 126 -4.45 -11.20 -4.50
CA LEU A 126 -4.96 -11.17 -3.12
C LEU A 126 -4.67 -9.84 -2.42
N ALA A 127 -3.51 -9.24 -2.70
CA ALA A 127 -3.14 -7.96 -2.11
C ALA A 127 -4.01 -6.82 -2.67
N ALA A 128 -4.28 -6.84 -3.97
CA ALA A 128 -5.19 -5.90 -4.62
C ALA A 128 -6.61 -6.03 -4.04
N GLU A 129 -7.13 -7.25 -3.88
CA GLU A 129 -8.43 -7.51 -3.25
C GLU A 129 -8.47 -6.98 -1.80
N GLY A 130 -7.44 -7.24 -1.00
CA GLY A 130 -7.32 -6.71 0.37
C GLY A 130 -7.30 -5.18 0.41
N ALA A 131 -6.66 -4.52 -0.56
CA ALA A 131 -6.64 -3.07 -0.65
C ALA A 131 -8.04 -2.48 -0.93
N THR A 132 -8.85 -3.14 -1.79
CA THR A 132 -10.23 -2.68 -2.06
C THR A 132 -11.15 -2.74 -0.83
N THR A 133 -10.80 -3.58 0.14
CA THR A 133 -11.55 -3.75 1.39
C THR A 133 -10.92 -3.02 2.59
N LEU A 134 -9.90 -2.18 2.34
CA LEU A 134 -9.13 -1.45 3.37
C LEU A 134 -8.57 -2.37 4.46
N ASN A 135 -8.17 -3.58 4.08
CA ASN A 135 -7.72 -4.64 4.97
C ASN A 135 -6.35 -5.19 4.53
N PRO A 136 -5.27 -4.44 4.72
CA PRO A 136 -3.93 -4.90 4.35
C PRO A 136 -3.48 -6.05 5.25
N ASP A 137 -2.95 -7.11 4.65
CA ASP A 137 -2.41 -8.26 5.37
C ASP A 137 -0.87 -8.24 5.36
N PRO A 138 -0.20 -7.97 6.50
CA PRO A 138 1.26 -7.96 6.57
C PRO A 138 1.89 -9.34 6.29
N ALA A 139 1.18 -10.44 6.56
CA ALA A 139 1.68 -11.78 6.25
C ALA A 139 1.73 -12.03 4.75
N LEU A 140 0.76 -11.49 3.99
CA LEU A 140 0.76 -11.54 2.53
C LEU A 140 1.95 -10.77 1.94
N VAL A 141 2.24 -9.57 2.44
CA VAL A 141 3.40 -8.75 2.01
C VAL A 141 4.73 -9.45 2.28
N ALA A 142 4.85 -10.12 3.43
CA ALA A 142 6.02 -10.92 3.74
C ALA A 142 6.23 -12.05 2.71
N ILE A 143 5.16 -12.77 2.35
CA ILE A 143 5.23 -13.84 1.34
C ILE A 143 5.55 -13.29 -0.05
N GLN A 144 4.95 -12.17 -0.47
CA GLN A 144 5.32 -11.51 -1.74
C GLN A 144 6.82 -11.22 -1.80
N THR A 145 7.38 -10.70 -0.71
CA THR A 145 8.81 -10.40 -0.59
C THR A 145 9.67 -11.68 -0.67
N GLU A 146 9.27 -12.75 0.02
CA GLU A 146 9.93 -14.06 -0.05
C GLU A 146 9.94 -14.61 -1.48
N VAL A 147 8.80 -14.58 -2.17
CA VAL A 147 8.67 -15.11 -3.54
C VAL A 147 9.41 -14.25 -4.56
N ALA A 148 9.35 -12.92 -4.44
CA ALA A 148 10.13 -12.02 -5.27
C ALA A 148 11.65 -12.28 -5.14
N ALA A 149 12.12 -12.59 -3.92
CA ALA A 149 13.51 -12.96 -3.70
C ALA A 149 13.88 -14.32 -4.34
N LEU A 150 12.94 -15.27 -4.44
CA LEU A 150 13.16 -16.52 -5.20
C LEU A 150 13.34 -16.20 -6.69
N ILE A 151 12.47 -15.37 -7.26
CA ILE A 151 12.53 -14.97 -8.67
C ILE A 151 13.84 -14.27 -8.99
N ALA A 152 14.28 -13.33 -8.14
CA ALA A 152 15.55 -12.63 -8.33
C ALA A 152 16.76 -13.59 -8.34
N ARG A 153 16.74 -14.64 -7.52
CA ARG A 153 17.78 -15.70 -7.55
C ARG A 153 17.73 -16.50 -8.85
N GLN A 154 16.52 -16.84 -9.32
CA GLN A 154 16.34 -17.55 -10.60
C GLN A 154 16.85 -16.72 -11.79
N ASP A 155 16.57 -15.42 -11.79
CA ASP A 155 17.04 -14.49 -12.82
C ASP A 155 18.57 -14.41 -12.86
N ALA A 156 19.21 -14.36 -11.69
CA ALA A 156 20.66 -14.39 -11.61
C ALA A 156 21.25 -15.70 -12.16
N GLY A 157 20.63 -16.85 -11.86
CA GLY A 157 21.03 -18.15 -12.40
C GLY A 157 20.89 -18.24 -13.92
N ILE A 158 19.75 -17.78 -14.46
CA ILE A 158 19.52 -17.68 -15.91
C ILE A 158 20.58 -16.79 -16.58
N ALA A 159 20.87 -15.61 -16.00
CA ALA A 159 21.89 -14.70 -16.53
C ALA A 159 23.28 -15.35 -16.56
N GLN A 160 23.66 -16.04 -15.48
CA GLN A 160 24.93 -16.76 -15.42
C GLN A 160 25.06 -17.84 -16.51
N LEU A 161 23.97 -18.55 -16.80
CA LEU A 161 23.96 -19.56 -17.86
C LEU A 161 24.09 -18.94 -19.25
N TRP A 162 23.47 -17.77 -19.49
CA TRP A 162 23.66 -17.01 -20.73
C TRP A 162 25.11 -16.59 -20.93
N ASP A 163 25.78 -16.11 -19.88
CA ASP A 163 27.20 -15.75 -19.94
C ASP A 163 28.07 -16.96 -20.31
N ILE A 164 27.77 -18.14 -19.77
CA ILE A 164 28.48 -19.39 -20.11
C ILE A 164 28.30 -19.77 -21.58
N ILE A 165 27.08 -19.65 -22.12
CA ILE A 165 26.79 -19.98 -23.52
C ILE A 165 27.53 -19.03 -24.49
N GLY A 166 27.84 -17.81 -24.03
CA GLY A 166 28.47 -16.77 -24.85
C GLY A 166 27.42 -16.03 -25.66
N SER A 167 26.70 -15.16 -24.94
CA SER A 167 25.68 -14.23 -25.45
C SER A 167 26.04 -13.61 -26.80
#